data_AF-A0A1H2RST8-F1
#
_entry.id   AF-A0A1H2RST8-F1
#
_cell.length_a   1.000
_cell.length_b   1.000
_cell.length_c   1.000
_cell.angle_alpha   90.00
_cell.angle_beta   90.00
_cell.angle_gamma   90.00
#
_symmetry.space_group_name_H-M   'P 1'
#
loop_
_entity.id
_entity.type
_entity.pdbx_description
1 polymer ?
#
loop_
_entity_poly.entity_id
_entity_poly.type
_entity_poly.pdbx_seq_one_letter_code
_entity_poly.pdbx_strand_id
1 'polypeptide(L)'
;MARKNKWSRELVISALAERHKQGKSMTSSAIRKEDQSLRGAMETYFGSHYKALAEIGLTKENVSPLTFWDRDMIKREFLVALEDVSSISELSRKHKKLDHAIRKHYGSYDALCDDLGMDVSVIKRQVREWAGEDLLDVLREIRDDGGPLNITSVKTRFPTVHEVAVRCFGSYENALSSVGEKLDDHICAMKYDSHLGKSFERLLWQMYQDLGYNFSYQKRLCNNTIMPDFYDEDNNIFIDAKLSSWTVFCSSSIEKYLPHCDELIVVYLRGSDIQHDTPRLKLRHVSQYYGELEDAGLTHYIAEFDRLLSKADNLGERSAA
;
A
#
# COMPACT_ATOMS: atom_id res chain seq x y z
N MET A 1 58.84 -10.92 -24.30
CA MET A 1 57.54 -11.60 -24.13
C MET A 1 57.70 -12.69 -23.08
N ALA A 2 57.11 -12.53 -21.89
CA ALA A 2 57.25 -13.50 -20.81
C ALA A 2 56.50 -14.80 -21.17
N ARG A 3 57.18 -15.95 -21.06
CA ARG A 3 56.59 -17.29 -21.22
C ARG A 3 55.37 -17.40 -20.29
N LYS A 4 54.19 -17.72 -20.83
CA LYS A 4 53.04 -18.16 -20.03
C LYS A 4 53.49 -19.40 -19.25
N ASN A 5 53.74 -19.24 -17.94
CA ASN A 5 54.06 -20.37 -17.07
C ASN A 5 52.95 -21.41 -17.19
N LYS A 6 53.34 -22.67 -17.42
CA LYS A 6 52.40 -23.78 -17.41
C LYS A 6 51.77 -23.83 -16.02
N TRP A 7 50.44 -23.86 -15.96
CA TRP A 7 49.71 -24.04 -14.71
C TRP A 7 50.19 -25.31 -13.98
N SER A 8 50.24 -25.27 -12.65
CA SER A 8 50.43 -26.41 -11.76
C SER A 8 49.38 -26.39 -10.65
N ARG A 9 49.26 -27.48 -9.88
CA ARG A 9 48.30 -27.56 -8.75
C ARG A 9 48.54 -26.42 -7.74
N GLU A 10 49.79 -26.14 -7.42
CA GLU A 10 50.22 -25.11 -6.46
C GLU A 10 49.97 -23.70 -7.00
N LEU A 11 50.22 -23.47 -8.29
CA LEU A 11 49.96 -22.18 -8.94
C LEU A 11 48.47 -21.86 -8.98
N VAL A 12 47.60 -22.86 -9.17
CA VAL A 12 46.15 -22.67 -9.11
C VAL A 12 45.72 -22.30 -7.68
N ILE A 13 46.22 -23.00 -6.66
CA ILE A 13 45.92 -22.68 -5.25
C ILE A 13 46.36 -21.24 -4.91
N SER A 14 47.59 -20.87 -5.28
CA SER A 14 48.13 -19.53 -5.04
C SER A 14 47.32 -18.44 -5.76
N ALA A 15 46.95 -18.67 -7.02
CA ALA A 15 46.12 -17.73 -7.79
C ALA A 15 44.71 -17.58 -7.19
N LEU A 16 44.11 -18.66 -6.69
CA LEU A 16 42.82 -18.61 -6.01
C LEU A 16 42.88 -17.90 -4.66
N ALA A 17 43.94 -18.16 -3.87
CA ALA A 17 44.17 -17.48 -2.61
C ALA A 17 44.39 -15.96 -2.80
N GLU A 18 45.16 -15.57 -3.81
CA GLU A 18 45.39 -14.17 -4.13
C GLU A 18 44.11 -13.50 -4.66
N ARG A 19 43.34 -14.20 -5.51
CA ARG A 19 42.02 -13.72 -5.96
C ARG A 19 41.05 -13.50 -4.79
N HIS A 20 41.04 -14.43 -3.83
CA HIS A 20 40.24 -14.34 -2.61
C HIS A 20 40.68 -13.17 -1.72
N LYS A 21 41.99 -13.00 -1.52
CA LYS A 21 42.57 -11.86 -0.79
C LYS A 21 42.21 -10.51 -1.42
N GLN A 22 42.11 -10.46 -2.74
CA GLN A 22 41.65 -9.29 -3.50
C GLN A 22 40.13 -9.06 -3.42
N GLY A 23 39.37 -9.91 -2.73
CA GLY A 23 37.92 -9.81 -2.61
C GLY A 23 37.17 -10.06 -3.92
N LYS A 24 37.82 -10.65 -4.93
CA LYS A 24 37.20 -10.89 -6.24
C LYS A 24 36.27 -12.10 -6.18
N SER A 25 35.22 -12.09 -6.99
CA SER A 25 34.23 -13.17 -7.01
C SER A 25 34.88 -14.52 -7.33
N MET A 26 34.64 -15.50 -6.46
CA MET A 26 35.11 -16.89 -6.61
C MET A 26 34.12 -17.78 -7.39
N THR A 27 33.05 -17.20 -7.93
CA THR A 27 32.07 -17.94 -8.74
C THR A 27 32.69 -18.45 -10.04
N SER A 28 32.27 -19.65 -10.47
CA SER A 28 32.78 -20.27 -11.71
C SER A 28 32.57 -19.37 -12.94
N SER A 29 31.46 -18.63 -12.99
CA SER A 29 31.15 -17.69 -14.09
C SER A 29 32.04 -16.45 -14.06
N ALA A 30 32.29 -15.85 -12.90
CA ALA A 30 33.16 -14.68 -12.78
C ALA A 30 34.62 -15.02 -13.08
N ILE A 31 35.12 -16.13 -12.53
CA ILE A 31 36.48 -16.62 -12.84
C ILE A 31 36.61 -16.88 -14.34
N ARG A 32 35.62 -17.55 -14.97
CA ARG A 32 35.66 -17.79 -16.43
C ARG A 32 35.70 -16.51 -17.25
N LYS A 33 34.98 -15.47 -16.82
CA LYS A 33 34.89 -14.18 -17.53
C LYS A 33 36.20 -13.39 -17.46
N GLU A 34 36.86 -13.40 -16.30
CA GLU A 34 38.06 -12.60 -16.05
C GLU A 34 39.36 -13.36 -16.35
N ASP A 35 39.41 -14.66 -16.05
CA ASP A 35 40.56 -15.53 -16.28
C ASP A 35 40.12 -16.94 -16.71
N GLN A 36 39.82 -17.05 -18.00
CA GLN A 36 39.47 -18.33 -18.62
C GLN A 36 40.57 -19.39 -18.47
N SER A 37 41.84 -18.96 -18.37
CA SER A 37 42.97 -19.88 -18.26
C SER A 37 43.06 -20.51 -16.87
N LEU A 38 42.82 -19.73 -15.81
CA LEU A 38 42.68 -20.23 -14.45
C LEU A 38 41.48 -21.16 -14.32
N ARG A 39 40.33 -20.80 -14.92
CA ARG A 39 39.14 -21.68 -14.91
C ARG A 39 39.42 -23.04 -15.55
N GLY A 40 40.15 -23.05 -16.68
CA GLY A 40 40.57 -24.29 -17.34
C GLY A 40 41.51 -25.10 -16.46
N ALA A 41 42.50 -24.46 -15.85
CA ALA A 41 43.46 -25.12 -14.96
C ALA A 41 42.79 -25.74 -13.72
N MET A 42 41.79 -25.09 -13.12
CA MET A 42 41.01 -25.66 -12.02
C MET A 42 40.35 -26.98 -12.41
N GLU A 43 39.82 -27.06 -13.63
CA GLU A 43 39.18 -28.29 -14.14
C GLU A 43 40.21 -29.38 -14.43
N THR A 44 41.33 -29.02 -15.05
CA THR A 44 42.40 -29.96 -15.39
C THR A 44 43.04 -30.58 -14.14
N TYR A 45 43.34 -29.79 -13.10
CA TYR A 45 44.10 -30.27 -11.95
C TYR A 45 43.26 -30.79 -10.79
N PHE A 46 42.02 -30.31 -10.63
CA PHE A 46 41.16 -30.67 -9.49
C PHE A 46 39.85 -31.34 -9.93
N GLY A 47 39.58 -31.43 -11.23
CA GLY A 47 38.39 -32.04 -11.81
C GLY A 47 37.12 -31.19 -11.69
N SER A 48 37.02 -30.30 -10.69
CA SER A 48 35.93 -29.34 -10.60
C SER A 48 36.36 -28.05 -9.93
N HIS A 49 35.66 -26.97 -10.28
CA HIS A 49 35.81 -25.66 -9.67
C HIS A 49 35.67 -25.72 -8.14
N TYR A 50 34.66 -26.43 -7.62
CA TYR A 50 34.44 -26.56 -6.18
C TYR A 50 35.54 -27.36 -5.47
N LYS A 51 36.11 -28.38 -6.12
CA LYS A 51 37.24 -29.14 -5.55
C LYS A 51 38.50 -28.29 -5.42
N ALA A 52 38.78 -27.43 -6.41
CA ALA A 52 39.90 -26.49 -6.34
C ALA A 52 39.71 -25.45 -5.23
N LEU A 53 38.48 -25.02 -4.98
CA LEU A 53 38.15 -24.07 -3.92
C LEU A 53 38.19 -24.67 -2.51
N ALA A 54 37.85 -25.94 -2.38
CA ALA A 54 37.95 -26.65 -1.10
C ALA A 54 39.39 -26.65 -0.55
N GLU A 55 40.41 -26.67 -1.42
CA GLU A 55 41.83 -26.64 -1.05
C GLU A 55 42.27 -25.31 -0.43
N ILE A 56 41.52 -24.23 -0.65
CA ILE A 56 41.72 -22.93 0.02
C ILE A 56 40.66 -22.67 1.10
N GLY A 57 39.96 -23.71 1.55
CA GLY A 57 38.98 -23.64 2.64
C GLY A 57 37.61 -23.08 2.25
N LEU A 58 37.30 -22.96 0.95
CA LEU A 58 36.02 -22.43 0.48
C LEU A 58 35.04 -23.57 0.15
N THR A 59 33.83 -23.49 0.70
CA THR A 59 32.73 -24.45 0.44
C THR A 59 31.76 -23.95 -0.62
N LYS A 60 30.93 -24.85 -1.16
CA LYS A 60 29.90 -24.52 -2.15
C LYS A 60 28.92 -23.47 -1.62
N GLU A 61 28.63 -23.52 -0.33
CA GLU A 61 27.75 -22.60 0.39
C GLU A 61 28.35 -21.20 0.49
N ASN A 62 29.68 -21.07 0.58
CA ASN A 62 30.39 -19.78 0.64
C ASN A 62 30.66 -19.18 -0.75
N VAL A 63 30.42 -19.94 -1.82
CA VAL A 63 30.80 -19.55 -3.20
C VAL A 63 29.59 -19.44 -4.14
N SER A 64 28.41 -19.87 -3.70
CA SER A 64 27.19 -19.72 -4.51
C SER A 64 26.89 -18.23 -4.79
N PRO A 65 26.41 -17.88 -6.00
CA PRO A 65 26.13 -16.49 -6.37
C PRO A 65 25.03 -15.81 -5.52
N LEU A 66 24.30 -16.57 -4.69
CA LEU A 66 23.35 -16.06 -3.69
C LEU A 66 23.96 -15.91 -2.28
N THR A 67 25.16 -16.43 -2.01
CA THR A 67 25.76 -16.54 -0.67
C THR A 67 27.26 -16.23 -0.60
N PHE A 68 27.87 -15.71 -1.68
CA PHE A 68 29.22 -15.12 -1.66
C PHE A 68 29.17 -13.77 -0.95
N TRP A 69 28.95 -13.77 0.36
CA TRP A 69 29.01 -12.61 1.22
C TRP A 69 29.61 -13.08 2.54
N ASP A 70 30.86 -12.74 2.81
CA ASP A 70 31.45 -12.86 4.14
C ASP A 70 31.35 -11.52 4.88
N ARG A 71 31.62 -11.53 6.18
CA ARG A 71 31.50 -10.34 7.02
C ARG A 71 32.42 -9.20 6.57
N ASP A 72 33.61 -9.51 6.10
CA ASP A 72 34.60 -8.51 5.67
C ASP A 72 34.23 -7.87 4.34
N MET A 73 33.68 -8.65 3.42
CA MET A 73 33.19 -8.16 2.14
C MET A 73 31.93 -7.32 2.32
N ILE A 74 31.03 -7.72 3.21
CA ILE A 74 29.88 -6.88 3.58
C ILE A 74 30.37 -5.53 4.11
N LYS A 75 31.36 -5.51 5.03
CA LYS A 75 31.94 -4.27 5.56
C LYS A 75 32.52 -3.38 4.44
N ARG A 76 33.34 -3.94 3.55
CA ARG A 76 33.96 -3.19 2.44
C ARG A 76 32.92 -2.62 1.48
N GLU A 77 32.02 -3.47 0.99
CA GLU A 77 30.99 -3.08 0.01
C GLU A 77 30.00 -2.09 0.62
N PHE A 78 29.72 -2.21 1.92
CA PHE A 78 28.92 -1.24 2.67
C PHE A 78 29.59 0.13 2.72
N LEU A 79 30.87 0.20 3.09
CA LEU A 79 31.61 1.47 3.11
C LEU A 79 31.69 2.14 1.73
N VAL A 80 31.90 1.36 0.66
CA VAL A 80 31.87 1.88 -0.72
C VAL A 80 30.48 2.39 -1.09
N ALA A 81 29.42 1.66 -0.72
CA ALA A 81 28.06 2.08 -1.02
C ALA A 81 27.71 3.43 -0.34
N LEU A 82 28.26 3.72 0.84
CA LEU A 82 28.05 4.98 1.55
C LEU A 82 28.60 6.21 0.83
N GLU A 83 29.49 6.06 -0.16
CA GLU A 83 29.93 7.17 -0.99
C GLU A 83 28.82 7.66 -1.96
N ASP A 84 27.87 6.78 -2.34
CA ASP A 84 26.80 7.05 -3.33
C ASP A 84 25.38 7.00 -2.73
N VAL A 85 25.22 6.56 -1.48
CA VAL A 85 23.90 6.45 -0.85
C VAL A 85 23.83 7.20 0.47
N SER A 86 22.78 8.00 0.65
CA SER A 86 22.57 8.79 1.88
C SER A 86 21.53 8.17 2.82
N SER A 87 20.97 6.99 2.50
CA SER A 87 19.97 6.32 3.35
C SER A 87 19.91 4.80 3.17
N ILE A 88 19.47 4.10 4.22
CA ILE A 88 19.20 2.64 4.19
C ILE A 88 18.20 2.28 3.07
N SER A 89 17.15 3.08 2.88
CA SER A 89 16.13 2.83 1.84
C SER A 89 16.73 2.91 0.43
N GLU A 90 17.64 3.86 0.20
CA GLU A 90 18.34 4.00 -1.06
C GLU A 90 19.35 2.87 -1.28
N LEU A 91 20.08 2.46 -0.23
CA LEU A 91 20.99 1.32 -0.25
C LEU A 91 20.25 0.02 -0.59
N SER A 92 19.11 -0.25 0.05
CA SER A 92 18.29 -1.45 -0.24
C SER A 92 17.78 -1.47 -1.69
N ARG A 93 17.43 -0.31 -2.25
CA ARG A 93 16.96 -0.19 -3.63
C ARG A 93 18.08 -0.38 -4.65
N LYS A 94 19.22 0.30 -4.48
CA LYS A 94 20.36 0.28 -5.42
C LYS A 94 21.22 -0.98 -5.26
N HIS A 95 21.41 -1.48 -4.04
CA HIS A 95 22.32 -2.57 -3.69
C HIS A 95 21.58 -3.76 -3.04
N LYS A 96 20.53 -4.27 -3.70
CA LYS A 96 19.67 -5.36 -3.19
C LYS A 96 20.42 -6.59 -2.65
N LYS A 97 21.52 -6.97 -3.30
CA LYS A 97 22.33 -8.13 -2.88
C LYS A 97 23.08 -7.88 -1.57
N LEU A 98 23.61 -6.67 -1.41
CA LEU A 98 24.29 -6.23 -0.19
C LEU A 98 23.30 -6.11 0.96
N ASP A 99 22.13 -5.52 0.74
CA ASP A 99 21.06 -5.44 1.76
C ASP A 99 20.63 -6.84 2.25
N HIS A 100 20.43 -7.78 1.33
CA HIS A 100 20.14 -9.17 1.70
C HIS A 100 21.27 -9.81 2.51
N ALA A 101 22.52 -9.57 2.14
CA ALA A 101 23.69 -10.09 2.85
C ALA A 101 23.83 -9.51 4.27
N ILE A 102 23.64 -8.20 4.43
CA ILE A 102 23.67 -7.51 5.73
C ILE A 102 22.63 -8.14 6.67
N ARG A 103 21.37 -8.24 6.22
CA ARG A 103 20.30 -8.84 7.01
C ARG A 103 20.58 -10.29 7.38
N LYS A 104 21.21 -11.05 6.48
CA LYS A 104 21.53 -12.46 6.73
C LYS A 104 22.67 -12.66 7.73
N HIS A 105 23.74 -11.87 7.65
CA HIS A 105 24.96 -12.07 8.44
C HIS A 105 25.02 -11.28 9.75
N TYR A 106 24.35 -10.13 9.79
CA TYR A 106 24.32 -9.21 10.93
C TYR A 106 22.92 -9.07 11.55
N GLY A 107 21.86 -9.42 10.82
CA GLY A 107 20.47 -9.26 11.28
C GLY A 107 19.94 -7.84 11.10
N SER A 108 20.71 -6.83 11.50
CA SER A 108 20.37 -5.41 11.40
C SER A 108 21.54 -4.57 10.87
N TYR A 109 21.23 -3.35 10.40
CA TYR A 109 22.24 -2.36 10.05
C TYR A 109 22.96 -1.82 11.29
N ASP A 110 22.25 -1.72 12.43
CA ASP A 110 22.81 -1.32 13.72
C ASP A 110 23.96 -2.25 14.13
N ALA A 111 23.76 -3.57 14.05
CA ALA A 111 24.81 -4.55 14.40
C ALA A 111 26.04 -4.48 13.47
N LEU A 112 25.85 -4.11 12.20
CA LEU A 112 26.95 -3.87 11.27
C LEU A 112 27.69 -2.56 11.60
N CYS A 113 26.96 -1.49 11.92
CA CYS A 113 27.52 -0.21 12.31
C CYS A 113 28.32 -0.31 13.63
N ASP A 114 27.79 -1.05 14.61
CA ASP A 114 28.49 -1.34 15.87
C ASP A 114 29.82 -2.07 15.61
N ASP A 115 29.81 -3.08 14.74
CA ASP A 115 31.01 -3.85 14.34
C ASP A 115 31.98 -3.06 13.44
N LEU A 116 31.54 -1.92 12.90
CA LEU A 116 32.37 -0.95 12.17
C LEU A 116 32.81 0.22 13.05
N GLY A 117 32.31 0.33 14.28
CA GLY A 117 32.51 1.52 15.13
C GLY A 117 31.94 2.80 14.53
N MET A 118 30.90 2.68 13.69
CA MET A 118 30.24 3.79 13.01
C MET A 118 28.95 4.18 13.71
N ASP A 119 28.67 5.48 13.77
CA ASP A 119 27.35 5.95 14.19
C ASP A 119 26.30 5.63 13.12
N VAL A 120 25.29 4.85 13.50
CA VAL A 120 24.15 4.47 12.67
C VAL A 120 23.34 5.68 12.19
N SER A 121 23.49 6.84 12.84
CA SER A 121 22.87 8.11 12.42
C SER A 121 23.35 8.63 11.08
N VAL A 122 24.52 8.17 10.60
CA VAL A 122 25.10 8.54 9.29
C VAL A 122 24.28 7.97 8.12
N ILE A 123 23.63 6.83 8.33
CA ILE A 123 22.92 6.08 7.28
C ILE A 123 21.40 6.06 7.48
N LYS A 124 20.95 6.32 8.71
CA LYS A 124 19.55 6.57 8.98
C LYS A 124 19.26 7.99 8.52
N ARG A 125 18.21 8.16 7.72
CA ARG A 125 17.67 9.50 7.43
C ARG A 125 17.55 10.21 8.77
N GLN A 126 18.21 11.36 8.94
CA GLN A 126 17.84 12.28 10.02
C GLN A 126 16.39 12.65 9.74
N VAL A 127 15.48 11.90 10.32
CA VAL A 127 14.08 12.28 10.37
C VAL A 127 14.13 13.50 11.25
N ARG A 128 13.98 14.69 10.65
CA ARG A 128 13.64 15.89 11.40
C ARG A 128 12.50 15.47 12.30
N GLU A 129 12.77 15.36 13.60
CA GLU A 129 11.73 15.05 14.55
C GLU A 129 10.81 16.26 14.55
N TRP A 130 9.64 16.07 13.97
CA TRP A 130 8.63 17.09 13.96
C TRP A 130 8.20 17.37 15.41
N ALA A 131 8.38 18.62 15.85
CA ALA A 131 7.96 19.06 17.16
C ALA A 131 6.44 19.27 17.18
N GLY A 132 5.88 19.39 18.39
CA GLY A 132 4.46 19.72 18.56
C GLY A 132 4.08 21.04 17.87
N GLU A 133 4.96 22.05 17.90
CA GLU A 133 4.71 23.34 17.25
C GLU A 133 4.63 23.23 15.73
N ASP A 134 5.48 22.40 15.11
CA ASP A 134 5.41 22.20 13.66
C ASP A 134 4.04 21.60 13.25
N LEU A 135 3.46 20.75 14.09
CA LEU A 135 2.11 20.22 13.86
C LEU A 135 1.05 21.32 13.97
N LEU A 136 1.15 22.20 14.97
CA LEU A 136 0.21 23.32 15.14
C LEU A 136 0.28 24.30 13.96
N ASP A 137 1.48 24.56 13.45
CA ASP A 137 1.67 25.44 12.30
C ASP A 137 1.04 24.87 11.03
N VAL A 138 1.21 23.57 10.76
CA VAL A 138 0.56 22.93 9.61
C VAL A 138 -0.97 22.89 9.77
N LEU A 139 -1.48 22.69 10.98
CA LEU A 139 -2.92 22.76 11.24
C LEU A 139 -3.48 24.17 10.98
N ARG A 140 -2.77 25.22 11.39
CA ARG A 140 -3.14 26.62 11.12
C ARG A 140 -3.09 26.91 9.62
N GLU A 141 -2.05 26.47 8.92
CA GLU A 141 -1.90 26.66 7.47
C GLU A 141 -3.05 26.00 6.69
N ILE A 142 -3.37 24.72 6.99
CA ILE A 142 -4.46 24.02 6.31
C ILE A 142 -5.81 24.70 6.59
N ARG A 143 -6.02 25.19 7.82
CA ARG A 143 -7.23 25.94 8.18
C ARG A 143 -7.33 27.26 7.41
N ASP A 144 -6.24 28.02 7.36
CA ASP A 144 -6.20 29.32 6.70
C ASP A 144 -6.36 29.18 5.17
N ASP A 145 -5.94 28.04 4.62
CA ASP A 145 -6.22 27.61 3.24
C ASP A 145 -7.67 27.15 3.00
N GLY A 146 -8.51 27.08 4.04
CA GLY A 146 -9.87 26.53 3.98
C GLY A 146 -9.92 25.02 3.77
N GLY A 147 -8.82 24.31 4.02
CA GLY A 147 -8.71 22.87 3.86
C GLY A 147 -9.28 22.10 5.05
N PRO A 148 -9.78 20.86 4.84
CA PRO A 148 -10.32 20.05 5.91
C PRO A 148 -9.22 19.55 6.87
N LEU A 149 -9.42 19.69 8.19
CA LEU A 149 -8.44 19.31 9.22
C LEU A 149 -8.59 17.85 9.69
N ASN A 150 -9.19 16.98 8.88
CA ASN A 150 -9.20 15.56 9.19
C ASN A 150 -7.79 14.96 9.04
N ILE A 151 -7.54 13.87 9.77
CA ILE A 151 -6.20 13.26 9.84
C ILE A 151 -5.65 12.84 8.47
N THR A 152 -6.50 12.47 7.52
CA THR A 152 -6.10 12.05 6.17
C THR A 152 -5.58 13.24 5.37
N SER A 153 -6.28 14.37 5.44
CA SER A 153 -5.88 15.62 4.78
C SER A 153 -4.58 16.16 5.36
N VAL A 154 -4.46 16.23 6.69
CA VAL A 154 -3.26 16.71 7.36
C VAL A 154 -2.06 15.81 7.09
N LYS A 155 -2.27 14.50 6.95
CA LYS A 155 -1.21 13.54 6.61
C LYS A 155 -0.53 13.79 5.26
N THR A 156 -1.19 14.49 4.33
CA THR A 156 -0.59 14.85 3.04
C THR A 156 0.54 15.86 3.18
N ARG A 157 0.40 16.82 4.10
CA ARG A 157 1.42 17.84 4.41
C ARG A 157 2.32 17.46 5.57
N PHE A 158 1.82 16.62 6.49
CA PHE A 158 2.52 16.19 7.70
C PHE A 158 2.40 14.67 7.91
N PRO A 159 3.30 13.86 7.30
CA PRO A 159 3.16 12.40 7.25
C PRO A 159 3.13 11.69 8.62
N THR A 160 3.78 12.26 9.65
CA THR A 160 3.90 11.70 11.01
C THR A 160 2.88 12.28 11.99
N VAL A 161 1.75 12.80 11.49
CA VAL A 161 0.75 13.54 12.29
C VAL A 161 0.27 12.76 13.51
N HIS A 162 -0.03 11.47 13.34
CA HIS A 162 -0.52 10.62 14.43
C HIS A 162 0.53 10.44 15.52
N GLU A 163 1.78 10.17 15.14
CA GLU A 163 2.88 9.95 16.07
C GLU A 163 3.19 11.20 16.88
N VAL A 164 3.26 12.36 16.22
CA VAL A 164 3.53 13.65 16.87
C VAL A 164 2.36 14.08 17.76
N ALA A 165 1.12 13.91 17.28
CA ALA A 165 -0.05 14.27 18.05
C ALA A 165 -0.16 13.46 19.36
N VAL A 166 0.04 12.14 19.29
CA VAL A 166 0.03 11.28 20.48
C VAL A 166 1.19 11.64 21.41
N ARG A 167 2.39 11.84 20.87
CA ARG A 167 3.59 12.14 21.66
C ARG A 167 3.51 13.50 22.38
N CYS A 168 3.04 14.53 21.70
CA CYS A 168 3.09 15.92 22.20
C CYS A 168 1.79 16.38 22.87
N PHE A 169 0.64 15.83 22.47
CA PHE A 169 -0.68 16.29 22.92
C PHE A 169 -1.53 15.16 23.50
N GLY A 170 -1.05 13.92 23.50
CA GLY A 170 -1.77 12.72 23.96
C GLY A 170 -2.76 12.16 22.94
N SER A 171 -3.33 13.01 22.07
CA SER A 171 -4.21 12.60 20.97
C SER A 171 -4.22 13.67 19.86
N TYR A 172 -4.67 13.28 18.66
CA TYR A 172 -4.90 14.22 17.56
C TYR A 172 -6.01 15.23 17.85
N GLU A 173 -7.04 14.81 18.58
CA GLU A 173 -8.13 15.67 19.03
C GLU A 173 -7.65 16.78 19.98
N ASN A 174 -6.72 16.47 20.88
CA ASN A 174 -6.10 17.45 21.76
C ASN A 174 -5.22 18.44 20.99
N ALA A 175 -4.51 17.97 19.96
CA ALA A 175 -3.71 18.82 19.08
C ALA A 175 -4.60 19.81 18.31
N LEU A 176 -5.75 19.35 17.78
CA LEU A 176 -6.75 20.22 17.16
C LEU A 176 -7.38 21.22 18.15
N SER A 177 -7.71 20.75 19.35
CA SER A 177 -8.25 21.61 20.41
C SER A 177 -7.26 22.75 20.77
N SER A 178 -5.96 22.49 20.64
CA SER A 178 -4.91 23.49 20.88
C SER A 178 -4.87 24.60 19.82
N VAL A 179 -5.44 24.39 18.63
CA VAL A 179 -5.64 25.43 17.60
C VAL A 179 -7.07 25.97 17.56
N GLY A 180 -7.91 25.60 18.54
CA GLY A 180 -9.30 26.05 18.67
C GLY A 180 -10.31 25.26 17.84
N GLU A 181 -9.91 24.11 17.29
CA GLU A 181 -10.71 23.30 16.36
C GLU A 181 -11.19 22.01 17.04
N LYS A 182 -12.39 21.53 16.68
CA LYS A 182 -12.91 20.26 17.17
C LYS A 182 -12.88 19.22 16.06
N LEU A 183 -12.41 18.02 16.40
CA LEU A 183 -12.31 16.92 15.44
C LEU A 183 -13.68 16.56 14.81
N ASP A 184 -14.77 16.67 15.57
CA ASP A 184 -16.13 16.40 15.10
C ASP A 184 -16.57 17.30 13.93
N ASP A 185 -16.11 18.56 13.91
CA ASP A 185 -16.41 19.52 12.85
C ASP A 185 -15.76 19.12 11.51
N HIS A 186 -14.66 18.35 11.57
CA HIS A 186 -13.86 17.94 10.41
C HIS A 186 -14.01 16.45 10.04
N ILE A 187 -14.53 15.62 10.94
CA ILE A 187 -14.85 14.20 10.71
C ILE A 187 -16.26 14.01 10.10
N CYS A 188 -17.19 14.93 10.38
CA CYS A 188 -18.62 14.70 10.13
C CYS A 188 -18.99 14.43 8.66
N ALA A 189 -18.44 15.14 7.67
CA ALA A 189 -18.91 15.00 6.29
C ALA A 189 -18.75 13.56 5.73
N MET A 190 -17.57 12.95 5.83
CA MET A 190 -17.31 11.63 5.18
C MET A 190 -17.86 10.42 5.96
N LYS A 191 -17.84 10.44 7.29
CA LYS A 191 -18.36 9.33 8.11
C LYS A 191 -19.88 9.38 8.25
N TYR A 192 -20.47 10.58 8.29
CA TYR A 192 -21.92 10.72 8.37
C TYR A 192 -22.58 10.41 7.03
N ASP A 193 -22.00 10.80 5.88
CA ASP A 193 -22.49 10.35 4.57
C ASP A 193 -22.39 8.82 4.39
N SER A 194 -21.31 8.20 4.88
CA SER A 194 -21.18 6.74 4.88
C SER A 194 -22.22 6.07 5.80
N HIS A 195 -22.53 6.69 6.94
CA HIS A 195 -23.55 6.21 7.87
C HIS A 195 -24.97 6.37 7.32
N LEU A 196 -25.26 7.51 6.69
CA LEU A 196 -26.52 7.77 6.00
C LEU A 196 -26.70 6.84 4.79
N GLY A 197 -25.63 6.59 4.02
CA GLY A 197 -25.63 5.63 2.91
C GLY A 197 -26.01 4.22 3.37
N LYS A 198 -25.38 3.71 4.44
CA LYS A 198 -25.77 2.42 5.04
C LYS A 198 -27.18 2.41 5.62
N SER A 199 -27.61 3.54 6.17
CA SER A 199 -28.98 3.67 6.69
C SER A 199 -30.01 3.65 5.57
N PHE A 200 -29.71 4.29 4.43
CA PHE A 200 -30.52 4.27 3.22
C PHE A 200 -30.61 2.86 2.63
N GLU A 201 -29.46 2.19 2.46
CA GLU A 201 -29.39 0.81 1.97
C GLU A 201 -30.24 -0.13 2.84
N ARG A 202 -30.13 -0.03 4.17
CA ARG A 202 -30.93 -0.84 5.08
C ARG A 202 -32.42 -0.51 5.03
N LEU A 203 -32.78 0.76 4.85
CA LEU A 203 -34.17 1.18 4.73
C LEU A 203 -34.80 0.65 3.43
N LEU A 204 -34.05 0.69 2.32
CA LEU A 204 -34.45 0.05 1.06
C LEU A 204 -34.63 -1.46 1.22
N TRP A 205 -33.74 -2.13 1.96
CA TRP A 205 -33.86 -3.56 2.23
C TRP A 205 -35.15 -3.93 2.97
N GLN A 206 -35.51 -3.15 4.00
CA GLN A 206 -36.75 -3.34 4.75
C GLN A 206 -37.97 -3.08 3.86
N MET A 207 -37.94 -1.98 3.11
CA MET A 207 -38.97 -1.62 2.13
C MET A 207 -39.21 -2.73 1.10
N TYR A 208 -38.15 -3.28 0.51
CA TYR A 208 -38.26 -4.36 -0.47
C TYR A 208 -38.84 -5.64 0.12
N GLN A 209 -38.46 -6.01 1.34
CA GLN A 209 -39.04 -7.18 2.00
C GLN A 209 -40.54 -7.00 2.28
N ASP A 210 -40.93 -5.83 2.80
CA ASP A 210 -42.33 -5.57 3.16
C ASP A 210 -43.23 -5.44 1.93
N LEU A 211 -42.68 -4.97 0.80
CA LEU A 211 -43.36 -4.98 -0.50
C LEU A 211 -43.34 -6.36 -1.19
N GLY A 212 -42.61 -7.34 -0.65
CA GLY A 212 -42.56 -8.70 -1.20
C GLY A 212 -41.67 -8.87 -2.43
N TYR A 213 -40.68 -7.99 -2.64
CA TYR A 213 -39.69 -8.15 -3.70
C TYR A 213 -38.77 -9.34 -3.42
N ASN A 214 -38.50 -10.15 -4.44
CA ASN A 214 -37.64 -11.34 -4.34
C ASN A 214 -36.16 -10.98 -4.58
N PHE A 215 -35.56 -10.21 -3.67
CA PHE A 215 -34.14 -9.85 -3.76
C PHE A 215 -33.31 -10.43 -2.60
N SER A 216 -32.11 -10.89 -2.93
CA SER A 216 -31.09 -11.29 -1.97
C SER A 216 -30.24 -10.09 -1.54
N TYR A 217 -30.12 -9.85 -0.23
CA TYR A 217 -29.33 -8.74 0.34
C TYR A 217 -27.85 -9.13 0.53
N GLN A 218 -26.92 -8.31 0.04
CA GLN A 218 -25.47 -8.48 0.14
C GLN A 218 -24.95 -9.90 -0.20
N LYS A 219 -25.54 -10.52 -1.23
CA LYS A 219 -25.13 -11.86 -1.65
C LYS A 219 -23.76 -11.82 -2.33
N ARG A 220 -22.84 -12.68 -1.90
CA ARG A 220 -21.52 -12.84 -2.53
C ARG A 220 -21.63 -13.70 -3.79
N LEU A 221 -21.11 -13.17 -4.89
CA LEU A 221 -21.09 -13.78 -6.22
C LEU A 221 -19.65 -13.88 -6.76
N CYS A 222 -19.48 -14.60 -7.86
CA CYS A 222 -18.20 -14.72 -8.58
C CYS A 222 -17.01 -15.04 -7.66
N ASN A 223 -17.08 -16.14 -6.91
CA ASN A 223 -16.03 -16.55 -5.95
C ASN A 223 -15.70 -15.47 -4.91
N ASN A 224 -16.71 -14.80 -4.36
CA ASN A 224 -16.60 -13.73 -3.36
C ASN A 224 -15.96 -12.42 -3.83
N THR A 225 -15.83 -12.21 -5.15
CA THR A 225 -15.25 -10.97 -5.70
C THR A 225 -16.30 -9.87 -5.91
N ILE A 226 -17.58 -10.25 -6.03
CA ILE A 226 -18.68 -9.35 -6.33
C ILE A 226 -19.76 -9.49 -5.25
N MET A 227 -20.32 -8.35 -4.84
CA MET A 227 -21.36 -8.28 -3.83
C MET A 227 -22.14 -6.97 -4.05
N PRO A 228 -23.21 -6.98 -4.87
CA PRO A 228 -24.12 -5.85 -4.96
C PRO A 228 -24.92 -5.72 -3.65
N ASP A 229 -25.57 -4.57 -3.43
CA ASP A 229 -26.40 -4.38 -2.24
C ASP A 229 -27.63 -5.29 -2.30
N PHE A 230 -28.24 -5.42 -3.48
CA PHE A 230 -29.31 -6.38 -3.74
C PHE A 230 -29.11 -7.12 -5.06
N TYR A 231 -29.64 -8.34 -5.10
CA TYR A 231 -29.55 -9.20 -6.27
C TYR A 231 -30.88 -9.91 -6.53
N ASP A 232 -31.42 -9.72 -7.73
CA ASP A 232 -32.51 -10.51 -8.30
C ASP A 232 -31.91 -11.71 -9.04
N GLU A 233 -32.11 -12.91 -8.48
CA GLU A 233 -31.58 -14.16 -9.04
C GLU A 233 -32.34 -14.61 -10.30
N ASP A 234 -33.64 -14.35 -10.34
CA ASP A 234 -34.52 -14.84 -11.41
C ASP A 234 -34.26 -14.07 -12.71
N ASN A 235 -34.01 -12.76 -12.59
CA ASN A 235 -33.79 -11.86 -13.72
C ASN A 235 -32.32 -11.43 -13.90
N ASN A 236 -31.42 -11.91 -13.02
CA ASN A 236 -30.00 -11.56 -12.99
C ASN A 236 -29.76 -10.03 -12.97
N ILE A 237 -30.54 -9.33 -12.12
CA ILE A 237 -30.49 -7.87 -11.97
C ILE A 237 -29.72 -7.51 -10.71
N PHE A 238 -28.75 -6.61 -10.83
CA PHE A 238 -28.03 -6.08 -9.68
C PHE A 238 -28.63 -4.73 -9.30
N ILE A 239 -28.81 -4.52 -8.00
CA ILE A 239 -29.28 -3.24 -7.48
C ILE A 239 -28.26 -2.70 -6.48
N ASP A 240 -27.91 -1.43 -6.65
CA ASP A 240 -26.93 -0.72 -5.82
C ASP A 240 -27.59 0.56 -5.27
N ALA A 241 -27.46 0.79 -3.97
CA ALA A 241 -28.05 1.93 -3.28
C ALA A 241 -27.02 3.05 -3.16
N LYS A 242 -27.40 4.24 -3.63
CA LYS A 242 -26.56 5.44 -3.53
C LYS A 242 -27.30 6.56 -2.84
N LEU A 243 -26.66 7.20 -1.86
CA LEU A 243 -27.28 8.31 -1.15
C LEU A 243 -27.57 9.50 -2.08
N SER A 244 -26.81 9.68 -3.17
CA SER A 244 -27.03 10.78 -4.12
C SER A 244 -26.74 10.37 -5.56
N SER A 245 -27.51 10.91 -6.51
CA SER A 245 -27.44 10.55 -7.94
C SER A 245 -26.07 10.83 -8.56
N TRP A 246 -25.40 11.91 -8.19
CA TRP A 246 -24.08 12.26 -8.73
C TRP A 246 -22.95 11.32 -8.30
N THR A 247 -23.14 10.51 -7.24
CA THR A 247 -22.12 9.55 -6.79
C THR A 247 -22.03 8.31 -7.67
N VAL A 248 -23.04 8.07 -8.52
CA VAL A 248 -23.12 6.90 -9.40
C VAL A 248 -21.92 6.82 -10.34
N PHE A 249 -21.64 7.91 -11.05
CA PHE A 249 -20.56 8.00 -12.05
C PHE A 249 -19.18 8.25 -11.45
N CYS A 250 -19.10 8.57 -10.16
CA CYS A 250 -17.83 8.67 -9.42
C CYS A 250 -17.41 7.34 -8.78
N SER A 251 -18.29 6.34 -8.79
CA SER A 251 -18.04 5.03 -8.18
C SER A 251 -17.61 4.00 -9.22
N SER A 252 -16.81 3.02 -8.81
CA SER A 252 -16.43 1.90 -9.68
C SER A 252 -17.58 0.89 -9.91
N SER A 253 -18.81 1.22 -9.54
CA SER A 253 -19.94 0.28 -9.52
C SER A 253 -20.35 -0.15 -10.92
N ILE A 254 -20.28 0.79 -11.89
CA ILE A 254 -20.60 0.54 -13.29
C ILE A 254 -19.61 -0.46 -13.89
N GLU A 255 -18.30 -0.22 -13.78
CA GLU A 255 -17.28 -1.12 -14.32
C GLU A 255 -17.25 -2.47 -13.59
N LYS A 256 -17.58 -2.47 -12.30
CA LYS A 256 -17.57 -3.67 -11.45
C LYS A 256 -18.77 -4.58 -11.69
N TYR A 257 -19.96 -4.05 -11.95
CA TYR A 257 -21.20 -4.82 -11.94
C TYR A 257 -21.77 -5.12 -13.32
N LEU A 258 -21.78 -4.16 -14.25
CA LEU A 258 -22.37 -4.36 -15.59
C LEU A 258 -21.84 -5.59 -16.35
N PRO A 259 -20.56 -6.00 -16.23
CA PRO A 259 -20.09 -7.23 -16.88
C PRO A 259 -20.71 -8.53 -16.33
N HIS A 260 -21.39 -8.47 -15.18
CA HIS A 260 -21.83 -9.64 -14.41
C HIS A 260 -23.34 -9.73 -14.19
N CYS A 261 -24.11 -8.76 -14.69
CA CYS A 261 -25.57 -8.73 -14.58
C CYS A 261 -26.19 -8.41 -15.94
N ASP A 262 -27.47 -8.75 -16.11
CA ASP A 262 -28.24 -8.40 -17.31
C ASP A 262 -28.73 -6.96 -17.27
N GLU A 263 -29.02 -6.45 -16.07
CA GLU A 263 -29.36 -5.05 -15.81
C GLU A 263 -28.77 -4.59 -14.48
N LEU A 264 -28.26 -3.36 -14.44
CA LEU A 264 -27.83 -2.68 -13.21
C LEU A 264 -28.82 -1.56 -12.90
N ILE A 265 -29.48 -1.64 -11.76
CA ILE A 265 -30.36 -0.59 -11.25
C ILE A 265 -29.64 0.13 -10.13
N VAL A 266 -29.51 1.45 -10.23
CA VAL A 266 -28.99 2.26 -9.14
C VAL A 266 -30.12 3.07 -8.55
N VAL A 267 -30.45 2.78 -7.28
CA VAL A 267 -31.51 3.47 -6.55
C VAL A 267 -30.90 4.59 -5.73
N TYR A 268 -31.46 5.79 -5.85
CA TYR A 268 -30.90 6.96 -5.20
C TYR A 268 -31.93 7.81 -4.45
N LEU A 269 -31.47 8.46 -3.37
CA LEU A 269 -32.31 9.27 -2.48
C LEU A 269 -32.26 10.77 -2.81
N ARG A 270 -31.09 11.30 -3.16
CA ARG A 270 -30.87 12.75 -3.35
C ARG A 270 -30.45 13.08 -4.78
N GLY A 271 -30.96 14.19 -5.28
CA GLY A 271 -30.61 14.75 -6.59
C GLY A 271 -31.64 14.44 -7.66
N SER A 272 -31.43 15.00 -8.84
CA SER A 272 -32.29 14.80 -10.00
C SER A 272 -31.83 13.61 -10.85
N ASP A 273 -32.71 13.17 -11.75
CA ASP A 273 -32.35 12.22 -12.81
C ASP A 273 -31.17 12.76 -13.63
N ILE A 274 -30.19 11.89 -13.85
CA ILE A 274 -29.00 12.19 -14.64
C ILE A 274 -29.15 11.48 -15.99
N GLN A 275 -29.06 12.25 -17.07
CA GLN A 275 -29.04 11.69 -18.42
C GLN A 275 -27.72 10.93 -18.65
N HIS A 276 -27.81 9.71 -19.19
CA HIS A 276 -26.64 8.89 -19.49
C HIS A 276 -26.90 7.98 -20.69
N ASP A 277 -25.81 7.62 -21.40
CA ASP A 277 -25.85 6.72 -22.55
C ASP A 277 -25.40 5.28 -22.21
N THR A 278 -25.18 4.98 -20.93
CA THR A 278 -24.73 3.66 -20.49
C THR A 278 -25.81 2.59 -20.70
N PRO A 279 -25.60 1.59 -21.58
CA PRO A 279 -26.58 0.54 -21.83
C PRO A 279 -26.77 -0.35 -20.61
N ARG A 280 -28.01 -0.81 -20.36
CA ARG A 280 -28.38 -1.71 -19.24
C ARG A 280 -28.19 -1.12 -17.84
N LEU A 281 -27.88 0.17 -17.73
CA LEU A 281 -27.95 0.93 -16.49
C LEU A 281 -29.32 1.61 -16.40
N LYS A 282 -29.98 1.53 -15.25
CA LYS A 282 -31.18 2.31 -14.93
C LYS A 282 -30.96 3.07 -13.63
N LEU A 283 -31.21 4.38 -13.66
CA LEU A 283 -31.25 5.19 -12.45
C LEU A 283 -32.70 5.30 -11.99
N ARG A 284 -32.95 5.05 -10.70
CA ARG A 284 -34.28 5.16 -10.10
C ARG A 284 -34.22 6.02 -8.84
N HIS A 285 -34.94 7.12 -8.85
CA HIS A 285 -35.17 7.86 -7.60
C HIS A 285 -36.09 7.05 -6.68
N VAL A 286 -35.86 7.08 -5.37
CA VAL A 286 -36.66 6.31 -4.40
C VAL A 286 -38.16 6.63 -4.45
N SER A 287 -38.52 7.86 -4.84
CA SER A 287 -39.93 8.28 -4.97
C SER A 287 -40.71 7.48 -6.01
N GLN A 288 -40.05 6.78 -6.94
CA GLN A 288 -40.73 5.88 -7.88
C GLN A 288 -41.47 4.73 -7.18
N TYR A 289 -41.07 4.39 -5.95
CA TYR A 289 -41.71 3.36 -5.12
C TYR A 289 -42.86 3.90 -4.26
N TYR A 290 -43.06 5.22 -4.18
CA TYR A 290 -43.99 5.81 -3.21
C TYR A 290 -45.45 5.45 -3.49
N GLY A 291 -45.86 5.37 -4.76
CA GLY A 291 -47.22 4.92 -5.10
C GLY A 291 -47.49 3.49 -4.65
N GLU A 292 -46.53 2.58 -4.82
CA GLU A 292 -46.64 1.20 -4.35
C GLU A 292 -46.72 1.11 -2.81
N LEU A 293 -45.94 1.96 -2.13
CA LEU A 293 -45.97 2.06 -0.67
C LEU A 293 -47.31 2.61 -0.15
N GLU A 294 -47.90 3.58 -0.84
CA GLU A 294 -49.24 4.10 -0.52
C GLU A 294 -50.30 3.03 -0.69
N ASP A 295 -50.28 2.31 -1.82
CA ASP A 295 -51.21 1.22 -2.11
C ASP A 295 -51.10 0.07 -1.10
N ALA A 296 -49.89 -0.23 -0.63
CA ALA A 296 -49.61 -1.25 0.39
C ALA A 296 -49.86 -0.78 1.84
N GLY A 297 -50.19 0.50 2.06
CA GLY A 297 -50.35 1.07 3.40
C GLY A 297 -49.04 1.22 4.20
N LEU A 298 -47.90 1.22 3.53
CA LEU A 298 -46.55 1.27 4.10
C LEU A 298 -45.94 2.69 4.06
N THR A 299 -46.78 3.72 4.21
CA THR A 299 -46.39 5.15 4.11
C THR A 299 -45.36 5.60 5.16
N HIS A 300 -45.12 4.81 6.21
CA HIS A 300 -44.06 5.07 7.17
C HIS A 300 -42.66 5.08 6.53
N TYR A 301 -42.42 4.28 5.48
CA TYR A 301 -41.15 4.30 4.74
C TYR A 301 -40.92 5.64 4.05
N ILE A 302 -41.97 6.25 3.48
CA ILE A 302 -41.90 7.58 2.86
C ILE A 302 -41.40 8.60 3.89
N ALA A 303 -42.02 8.61 5.08
CA ALA A 303 -41.62 9.51 6.17
C ALA A 303 -40.19 9.26 6.65
N GLU A 304 -39.70 8.02 6.61
CA GLU A 304 -38.32 7.69 6.97
C GLU A 304 -37.31 8.10 5.90
N PHE A 305 -37.62 7.94 4.61
CA PHE A 305 -36.80 8.45 3.51
C PHE A 305 -36.71 9.98 3.57
N ASP A 306 -37.81 10.68 3.82
CA ASP A 306 -37.82 12.15 3.93
C ASP A 306 -36.99 12.64 5.12
N ARG A 307 -37.04 11.94 6.26
CA ARG A 307 -36.17 12.22 7.41
C ARG A 307 -34.70 12.00 7.07
N LEU A 308 -34.39 10.95 6.30
CA LEU A 308 -33.02 10.64 5.89
C LEU A 308 -32.50 11.67 4.88
N LEU A 309 -33.32 12.09 3.93
CA LEU A 309 -33.03 13.14 2.95
C LEU A 309 -32.76 14.47 3.67
N SER A 310 -33.62 14.85 4.61
CA SER A 310 -33.43 16.06 5.43
C SER A 310 -32.09 16.05 6.17
N LYS A 311 -31.67 14.90 6.71
CA LYS A 311 -30.35 14.75 7.34
C LYS A 311 -29.21 14.88 6.33
N ALA A 312 -29.38 14.36 5.12
CA ALA A 312 -28.38 14.42 4.06
C ALA A 312 -28.19 15.85 3.52
N ASP A 313 -29.27 16.63 3.40
CA ASP A 313 -29.24 18.00 2.87
C ASP A 313 -28.64 19.00 3.85
N ASN A 314 -28.95 18.87 5.16
CA ASN A 314 -28.36 19.70 6.22
C ASN A 314 -26.83 19.61 6.34
N LEU A 315 -26.20 18.58 5.75
CA LEU A 315 -24.73 18.46 5.68
C LEU A 315 -24.13 19.25 4.51
N GLY A 316 -24.87 19.36 3.41
CA GLY A 316 -24.45 20.11 2.23
C GLY A 316 -24.30 21.60 2.53
N GLU A 317 -25.20 22.15 3.33
CA GLU A 317 -25.17 23.56 3.76
C GLU A 317 -24.02 23.86 4.73
N ARG A 318 -23.64 22.92 5.60
CA ARG A 318 -22.49 23.07 6.52
C ARG A 318 -21.13 22.95 5.83
N SER A 319 -21.08 22.35 4.65
CA SER A 319 -19.84 22.20 3.87
C SER A 319 -19.63 23.35 2.87
N ALA A 320 -20.61 24.25 2.73
CA ALA A 320 -20.60 25.36 1.77
C ALA A 320 -20.55 26.76 2.43
N ALA A 321 -20.51 26.83 3.77
CA ALA A 321 -20.39 28.03 4.59
C ALA A 321 -18.99 28.12 5.21
#